data_AF-A0A962NG33-F1
#
_entry.id   AF-A0A962NG33-F1
#
_cell.length_a   1.000
_cell.length_b   1.000
_cell.length_c   1.000
_cell.angle_alpha   90.00
_cell.angle_beta   90.00
_cell.angle_gamma   90.00
#
_symmetry.space_group_name_H-M   'P 1'
#
loop_
_entity.id
_entity.type
_entity.pdbx_description
1 polymer ?
#
loop_
_entity_poly.entity_id
_entity_poly.type
_entity_poly.pdbx_seq_one_letter_code
_entity_poly.pdbx_strand_id
1 'polypeptide(L)'
;MSPTPPTTAVDSVTPAARPLLLELLVVVAAAHVAWIASALLVPIVGALLAALLLQPVVRMLRRCWIPRWLGALLALTIAVGGVGGTLYAVYDPAVTAMTELPGTIERAKKRILDTTHDWAENNPVDETITALTELSDGKPDPRQPRVIVEPPSFAQRALALGTVALGNLAASLILVYFFLVFGGGLLQRMIDRSPDRRGKQMSLDVARAIQAQIPRYMLTITCINVGLGLAVAGTFAVLGIRNPLLWGALATLVNFIPYLGPFVLSLLL
;
A
#
# COMPACT_ATOMS: atom_id res chain seq x y z
N MET A 1 -66.71 -16.60 47.56
CA MET A 1 -66.03 -17.69 46.83
C MET A 1 -66.17 -17.35 45.35
N SER A 2 -65.16 -16.70 44.78
CA SER A 2 -65.11 -16.29 43.37
C SER A 2 -63.63 -16.26 42.94
N PRO A 3 -63.31 -16.70 41.70
CA PRO A 3 -61.99 -17.25 41.37
C PRO A 3 -60.98 -16.17 40.98
N THR A 4 -59.72 -16.37 41.35
CA THR A 4 -58.58 -15.57 40.89
C THR A 4 -58.25 -15.90 39.43
N PRO A 5 -57.98 -14.92 38.56
CA PRO A 5 -57.52 -15.17 37.19
C PRO A 5 -56.03 -15.57 37.19
N PRO A 6 -55.60 -16.37 36.19
CA PRO A 6 -54.21 -16.84 36.11
C PRO A 6 -53.26 -15.68 35.77
N THR A 7 -52.19 -15.57 36.55
CA THR A 7 -51.06 -14.69 36.26
C THR A 7 -50.44 -15.13 34.94
N THR A 8 -50.64 -14.35 33.88
CA THR A 8 -49.91 -14.52 32.63
C THR A 8 -48.44 -14.25 32.91
N ALA A 9 -47.64 -15.31 32.84
CA ALA A 9 -46.19 -15.20 32.74
C ALA A 9 -45.89 -14.49 31.42
N VAL A 10 -45.77 -13.16 31.48
CA VAL A 10 -45.19 -12.37 30.41
C VAL A 10 -43.70 -12.72 30.41
N ASP A 11 -43.31 -13.54 29.45
CA ASP A 11 -41.93 -13.95 29.20
C ASP A 11 -41.01 -12.74 29.32
N SER A 12 -40.20 -12.75 30.36
CA SER A 12 -39.12 -11.82 30.56
C SER A 12 -38.16 -11.95 29.39
N VAL A 13 -38.16 -10.98 28.49
CA VAL A 13 -37.04 -10.77 27.55
C VAL A 13 -35.78 -10.77 28.40
N THR A 14 -34.96 -11.81 28.20
CA THR A 14 -33.82 -12.13 29.06
C THR A 14 -32.88 -10.91 29.15
N PRO A 15 -32.55 -10.41 30.35
CA PRO A 15 -31.75 -9.20 30.54
C PRO A 15 -30.31 -9.32 30.02
N ALA A 16 -29.86 -10.53 29.66
CA ALA A 16 -28.53 -10.81 29.13
C ALA A 16 -28.31 -10.34 27.68
N ALA A 17 -29.36 -10.16 26.87
CA ALA A 17 -29.22 -9.76 25.46
C ALA A 17 -29.07 -8.25 25.25
N ARG A 18 -29.54 -7.44 26.21
CA ARG A 18 -29.45 -5.96 26.15
C ARG A 18 -28.02 -5.40 26.12
N PRO A 19 -27.08 -5.84 27.00
CA PRO A 19 -25.72 -5.31 26.96
C PRO A 19 -25.01 -5.69 25.64
N LEU A 20 -25.23 -6.90 25.12
CA LEU A 20 -24.66 -7.35 23.84
C LEU A 20 -25.19 -6.55 22.66
N LEU A 21 -26.50 -6.24 22.64
CA LEU A 21 -27.10 -5.43 21.58
C LEU A 21 -26.62 -3.97 21.64
N LEU A 22 -26.45 -3.41 22.84
CA LEU A 22 -25.89 -2.07 23.02
C LEU A 22 -24.42 -2.01 22.61
N GLU A 23 -23.62 -3.02 22.96
CA GLU A 23 -22.21 -3.11 22.59
C GLU A 23 -22.06 -3.24 21.07
N LEU A 24 -22.86 -4.10 20.43
CA LEU A 24 -22.92 -4.21 18.97
C LEU A 24 -23.31 -2.88 18.32
N LEU A 25 -24.32 -2.19 18.85
CA LEU A 25 -24.77 -0.90 18.32
C LEU A 25 -23.69 0.18 18.45
N VAL A 26 -22.96 0.22 19.57
CA VAL A 26 -21.82 1.13 19.76
C VAL A 26 -20.70 0.82 18.76
N VAL A 27 -20.36 -0.45 18.54
CA VAL A 27 -19.34 -0.85 17.57
C VAL A 27 -19.75 -0.47 16.15
N VAL A 28 -20.99 -0.72 15.75
CA VAL A 28 -21.52 -0.35 14.42
C VAL A 28 -21.56 1.17 14.24
N ALA A 29 -22.04 1.90 15.24
CA ALA A 29 -22.05 3.36 15.22
C ALA A 29 -20.63 3.93 15.12
N ALA A 30 -19.68 3.39 15.88
CA ALA A 30 -18.28 3.78 15.82
C ALA A 30 -17.66 3.47 14.45
N ALA A 31 -17.94 2.30 13.87
CA ALA A 31 -17.49 1.94 12.52
C ALA A 31 -18.08 2.86 11.45
N HIS A 32 -19.34 3.25 11.58
CA HIS A 32 -19.99 4.16 10.65
C HIS A 32 -19.42 5.59 10.75
N VAL A 33 -19.22 6.10 11.97
CA VAL A 33 -18.52 7.38 12.21
C VAL A 33 -17.11 7.33 11.65
N ALA A 34 -16.37 6.22 11.83
CA ALA A 34 -15.04 6.05 11.29
C ALA A 34 -15.05 5.99 9.74
N TRP A 35 -16.06 5.39 9.13
CA TRP A 35 -16.23 5.37 7.68
C TRP A 35 -16.47 6.78 7.12
N ILE A 36 -17.34 7.56 7.76
CA ILE A 36 -17.58 8.97 7.39
C ILE A 36 -16.31 9.82 7.61
N ALA A 37 -15.62 9.61 8.73
CA ALA A 37 -14.40 10.33 9.09
C ALA A 37 -13.16 9.81 8.35
N SER A 38 -13.28 8.78 7.49
CA SER A 38 -12.15 8.17 6.79
C SER A 38 -11.34 9.18 5.97
N ALA A 39 -12.00 10.18 5.38
CA ALA A 39 -11.34 11.28 4.65
C ALA A 39 -10.31 12.04 5.50
N LEU A 40 -10.52 12.12 6.83
CA LEU A 40 -9.59 12.73 7.79
C LEU A 40 -8.70 11.68 8.47
N LEU A 41 -9.26 10.52 8.79
CA LEU A 41 -8.54 9.46 9.49
C LEU A 41 -7.42 8.87 8.65
N VAL A 42 -7.63 8.65 7.35
CA VAL A 42 -6.61 8.07 6.45
C VAL A 42 -5.31 8.89 6.46
N PRO A 43 -5.32 10.21 6.19
CA PRO A 43 -4.09 11.00 6.26
C PRO A 43 -3.52 11.09 7.68
N ILE A 44 -4.36 11.10 8.74
CA ILE A 44 -3.89 11.12 10.13
C ILE A 44 -3.15 9.83 10.50
N VAL A 45 -3.75 8.68 10.22
CA VAL A 45 -3.18 7.36 10.50
C VAL A 45 -1.96 7.14 9.62
N GLY A 46 -2.04 7.48 8.33
CA GLY A 46 -0.90 7.43 7.42
C GLY A 46 0.27 8.28 7.91
N ALA A 47 -0.01 9.50 8.34
CA ALA A 47 1.01 10.39 8.90
C ALA A 47 1.59 9.87 10.21
N LEU A 48 0.77 9.27 11.09
CA LEU A 48 1.21 8.65 12.32
C LEU A 48 2.14 7.47 12.03
N LEU A 49 1.75 6.56 11.13
CA LEU A 49 2.56 5.40 10.73
C LEU A 49 3.88 5.83 10.09
N ALA A 50 3.85 6.80 9.16
CA ALA A 50 5.05 7.37 8.58
C ALA A 50 5.92 8.04 9.65
N ALA A 51 5.31 8.76 10.60
CA ALA A 51 6.06 9.37 11.69
C ALA A 51 6.72 8.32 12.60
N LEU A 52 6.04 7.20 12.90
CA LEU A 52 6.65 6.07 13.59
C LEU A 52 7.83 5.50 12.79
N LEU A 53 7.67 5.29 11.48
CA LEU A 53 8.72 4.77 10.61
C LEU A 53 9.97 5.69 10.58
N LEU A 54 9.78 7.01 10.55
CA LEU A 54 10.86 7.99 10.54
C LEU A 54 11.44 8.31 11.93
N GLN A 55 10.73 7.97 13.01
CA GLN A 55 11.16 8.22 14.38
C GLN A 55 12.56 7.68 14.74
N PRO A 56 13.00 6.46 14.35
CA PRO A 56 14.35 5.98 14.63
C PRO A 56 15.40 6.82 13.91
N VAL A 57 15.13 7.29 12.69
CA VAL A 57 16.00 8.20 11.94
C VAL A 57 16.16 9.52 12.72
N VAL A 58 15.06 10.14 13.15
CA VAL A 58 15.11 11.37 13.96
C VAL A 58 15.86 11.16 15.28
N ARG A 59 15.67 10.00 15.94
CA ARG A 59 16.42 9.65 17.16
C ARG A 59 17.91 9.53 16.89
N MET A 60 18.30 8.99 15.73
CA MET A 60 19.69 8.89 15.30
C MET A 60 20.29 10.28 15.02
N LEU A 61 19.57 11.15 14.31
CA LEU A 61 19.99 12.54 14.07
C LEU A 61 20.13 13.35 15.37
N ARG A 62 19.25 13.12 16.35
CA ARG A 62 19.35 13.77 17.67
C ARG A 62 20.58 13.33 18.46
N ARG A 63 21.06 12.09 18.27
CA ARG A 63 22.34 11.65 18.85
C ARG A 63 23.53 12.43 18.27
N CYS A 64 23.40 12.94 17.04
CA CYS A 64 24.37 13.82 16.40
C CYS A 64 24.16 15.31 16.76
N TRP A 65 23.59 15.62 17.93
CA TRP A 65 23.40 16.99 18.46
C TRP A 65 22.41 17.88 17.68
N ILE A 66 21.63 17.32 16.76
CA ILE A 66 20.63 18.09 16.00
C ILE A 66 19.35 18.26 16.84
N PRO A 67 18.81 19.49 16.99
CA PRO A 67 17.57 19.73 17.73
C PRO A 67 16.39 19.03 17.03
N ARG A 68 15.40 18.59 17.80
CA ARG A 68 14.33 17.69 17.33
C ARG A 68 13.58 18.20 16.09
N TRP A 69 13.27 19.50 16.04
CA TRP A 69 12.55 20.11 14.91
C TRP A 69 13.36 20.05 13.61
N LEU A 70 14.66 20.32 13.69
CA LEU A 70 15.57 20.25 12.54
C LEU A 70 15.84 18.79 12.13
N GLY A 71 16.00 17.90 13.12
CA GLY A 71 16.15 16.46 12.87
C GLY A 71 14.89 15.86 12.21
N ALA A 72 13.71 16.34 12.58
CA ALA A 72 12.46 15.97 11.94
C ALA A 72 12.38 16.46 10.49
N LEU A 73 12.75 17.72 10.25
CA LEU A 73 12.78 18.31 8.90
C LEU A 73 13.73 17.53 7.99
N LEU A 74 14.95 17.27 8.46
CA LEU A 74 15.97 16.52 7.72
C LEU A 74 15.54 15.07 7.43
N ALA A 75 14.97 14.37 8.41
CA ALA A 75 14.47 13.02 8.18
C ALA A 75 13.34 12.99 7.14
N LEU A 76 12.44 13.98 7.19
CA LEU A 76 11.35 14.09 6.23
C LEU A 76 11.86 14.41 4.82
N THR A 77 12.80 15.35 4.68
CA THR A 77 13.39 15.68 3.38
C THR A 77 14.19 14.53 2.79
N ILE A 78 14.94 13.78 3.61
CA ILE A 78 15.64 12.57 3.16
C ILE A 78 14.64 11.51 2.69
N ALA A 79 13.55 11.28 3.43
CA ALA A 79 12.55 10.29 3.05
C ALA A 79 11.81 10.68 1.75
N VAL A 80 11.32 11.92 1.67
CA VAL A 80 10.63 12.43 0.47
C VAL A 80 11.58 12.48 -0.72
N GLY A 81 12.81 12.96 -0.52
CA GLY A 81 13.84 13.01 -1.55
C GLY A 81 14.27 11.63 -2.03
N GLY A 82 14.38 10.66 -1.12
CA GLY A 82 14.72 9.26 -1.46
C GLY A 82 13.61 8.58 -2.27
N VAL A 83 12.36 8.70 -1.83
CA VAL A 83 11.21 8.15 -2.55
C VAL A 83 11.01 8.86 -3.90
N GLY A 84 11.00 10.21 -3.90
CA GLY A 84 10.84 11.01 -5.10
C GLY A 84 11.98 10.83 -6.10
N GLY A 85 13.23 10.74 -5.63
CA GLY A 85 14.40 10.47 -6.46
C GLY A 85 14.35 9.08 -7.09
N THR A 86 13.93 8.06 -6.33
CA THR A 86 13.73 6.70 -6.87
C THR A 86 12.61 6.68 -7.91
N LEU A 87 11.46 7.32 -7.64
CA LEU A 87 10.35 7.44 -8.59
C LEU A 87 10.78 8.14 -9.88
N TYR A 88 11.52 9.25 -9.77
CA TYR A 88 12.04 9.98 -10.91
C TYR A 88 13.00 9.12 -11.74
N ALA A 89 13.94 8.42 -11.09
CA ALA A 89 14.90 7.56 -11.78
C ALA A 89 14.27 6.34 -12.46
N VAL A 90 13.10 5.88 -11.97
CA VAL A 90 12.36 4.75 -12.53
C VAL A 90 11.31 5.19 -13.55
N TYR A 91 10.93 6.48 -13.59
CA TYR A 91 9.89 7.02 -14.46
C TYR A 91 10.15 6.72 -15.94
N ASP A 92 11.30 7.14 -16.48
CA ASP A 92 11.63 6.93 -17.89
C ASP A 92 11.74 5.43 -18.24
N PRO A 93 12.45 4.58 -17.47
CA PRO A 93 12.44 3.13 -17.67
C PRO A 93 11.04 2.50 -17.68
N ALA A 94 10.16 2.92 -16.77
CA ALA A 94 8.83 2.36 -16.62
C ALA A 94 7.93 2.72 -17.80
N VAL A 95 7.95 4.00 -18.22
CA VAL A 95 7.21 4.47 -19.39
C VAL A 95 7.69 3.74 -20.65
N THR A 96 9.02 3.62 -20.81
CA THR A 96 9.61 2.93 -21.97
C THR A 96 9.20 1.45 -22.00
N ALA A 97 9.23 0.77 -20.86
CA ALA A 97 8.77 -0.62 -20.75
C ALA A 97 7.27 -0.75 -21.10
N MET A 98 6.42 0.18 -20.66
CA MET A 98 4.99 0.20 -20.98
C MET A 98 4.72 0.47 -22.47
N THR A 99 5.51 1.30 -23.13
CA THR A 99 5.37 1.57 -24.57
C THR A 99 5.94 0.45 -25.44
N GLU A 100 6.97 -0.28 -24.96
CA GLU A 100 7.56 -1.41 -25.67
C GLU A 100 6.77 -2.72 -25.46
N LEU A 101 5.90 -2.81 -24.45
CA LEU A 101 5.07 -3.99 -24.14
C LEU A 101 4.24 -4.53 -25.34
N PRO A 102 3.43 -3.73 -26.07
CA PRO A 102 2.66 -4.25 -27.20
C PRO A 102 3.56 -4.82 -28.32
N GLY A 103 4.67 -4.15 -28.66
CA GLY A 103 5.61 -4.63 -29.68
C GLY A 103 6.56 -5.75 -29.22
N THR A 104 6.72 -5.95 -27.91
CA THR A 104 7.55 -7.03 -27.35
C THR A 104 6.77 -8.32 -27.19
N ILE A 105 5.46 -8.24 -26.90
CA ILE A 105 4.56 -9.41 -26.95
C ILE A 105 4.49 -9.97 -28.37
N GLU A 106 4.41 -9.11 -29.38
CA GLU A 106 4.34 -9.56 -30.78
C GLU A 106 5.66 -10.18 -31.27
N ARG A 107 6.81 -9.61 -30.85
CA ARG A 107 8.13 -10.17 -31.14
C ARG A 107 8.47 -11.41 -30.30
N ALA A 108 8.03 -11.49 -29.05
CA ALA A 108 8.17 -12.68 -28.21
C ALA A 108 7.27 -13.81 -28.72
N LYS A 109 6.03 -13.51 -29.14
CA LYS A 109 5.15 -14.45 -29.84
C LYS A 109 5.83 -14.97 -31.10
N LYS A 110 6.43 -14.09 -31.92
CA LYS A 110 7.13 -14.49 -33.14
C LYS A 110 8.38 -15.34 -32.87
N ARG A 111 9.22 -14.98 -31.88
CA ARG A 111 10.40 -15.80 -31.50
C ARG A 111 10.02 -17.14 -30.90
N ILE A 112 8.95 -17.20 -30.10
CA ILE A 112 8.43 -18.46 -29.57
C ILE A 112 7.86 -19.31 -30.71
N LEU A 113 7.10 -18.73 -31.65
CA LEU A 113 6.59 -19.42 -32.83
C LEU A 113 7.72 -19.92 -33.73
N ASP A 114 8.74 -19.11 -34.00
CA ASP A 114 9.89 -19.49 -34.83
C ASP A 114 10.75 -20.58 -34.16
N THR A 115 10.93 -20.52 -32.84
CA THR A 115 11.64 -21.59 -32.08
C THR A 115 10.78 -22.86 -31.94
N THR A 116 9.44 -22.72 -31.96
CA THR A 116 8.51 -23.86 -32.00
C THR A 116 8.50 -24.49 -33.39
N HIS A 117 8.73 -23.72 -34.46
CA HIS A 117 8.85 -24.23 -35.83
C HIS A 117 10.10 -25.11 -36.00
N ASP A 118 11.24 -24.73 -35.42
CA ASP A 118 12.46 -25.55 -35.38
C ASP A 118 12.29 -26.84 -34.53
N TRP A 119 11.40 -26.82 -33.53
CA TRP A 119 11.08 -27.98 -32.70
C TRP A 119 10.02 -28.91 -33.35
N ALA A 120 9.13 -28.35 -34.18
CA ALA A 120 8.08 -29.07 -34.90
C ALA A 120 8.59 -29.86 -36.12
N GLU A 121 9.74 -29.47 -36.71
CA GLU A 121 10.34 -30.21 -37.82
C GLU A 121 10.80 -31.63 -37.42
N ASN A 122 10.95 -31.90 -36.11
CA ASN A 122 11.42 -33.18 -35.58
C ASN A 122 10.36 -34.01 -34.84
N ASN A 123 9.12 -33.52 -34.69
CA ASN A 123 8.02 -34.30 -34.10
C ASN A 123 6.68 -33.92 -34.77
N PRO A 124 5.96 -34.87 -35.40
CA PRO A 124 4.69 -34.58 -36.05
C PRO A 124 3.62 -34.33 -34.98
N VAL A 125 3.31 -33.05 -34.71
CA VAL A 125 2.16 -32.64 -33.89
C VAL A 125 1.26 -31.74 -34.73
N ASP A 126 0.63 -32.34 -35.75
CA ASP A 126 -0.24 -31.66 -36.71
C ASP A 126 -1.56 -31.13 -36.09
N GLU A 127 -1.94 -31.59 -34.89
CA GLU A 127 -3.23 -31.21 -34.28
C GLU A 127 -3.18 -29.90 -33.49
N THR A 128 -2.02 -29.49 -32.94
CA THR A 128 -1.95 -28.30 -32.07
C THR A 128 -1.78 -27.00 -32.85
N ILE A 129 -1.15 -27.05 -34.03
CA ILE A 129 -0.91 -25.87 -34.89
C ILE A 129 -2.21 -25.41 -35.55
N THR A 130 -3.10 -26.35 -35.89
CA THR A 130 -4.38 -26.07 -36.55
C THR A 130 -5.36 -25.34 -35.62
N ALA A 131 -5.43 -25.75 -34.34
CA ALA A 131 -6.28 -25.09 -33.33
C ALA A 131 -5.84 -23.66 -32.98
N LEU A 132 -4.53 -23.37 -33.05
CA LEU A 132 -3.99 -22.02 -32.78
C LEU A 132 -4.16 -21.05 -33.96
N THR A 133 -4.28 -21.59 -35.17
CA THR A 133 -4.51 -20.82 -36.40
C THR A 133 -5.97 -20.35 -36.48
N GLU A 134 -6.92 -21.19 -36.07
CA GLU A 134 -8.35 -20.85 -36.02
C GLU A 134 -8.68 -19.78 -34.95
N LEU A 135 -7.94 -19.74 -33.85
CA LEU A 135 -8.10 -18.72 -32.80
C LEU A 135 -7.51 -17.34 -33.18
N SER A 136 -6.68 -17.26 -34.23
CA SER A 136 -6.02 -16.01 -34.65
C SER A 136 -6.70 -15.28 -35.81
N ASP A 137 -7.70 -15.88 -36.47
CA ASP A 137 -8.31 -15.31 -37.70
C ASP A 137 -9.62 -14.53 -37.43
N GLY A 138 -9.67 -13.79 -36.32
CA GLY A 138 -10.72 -12.81 -36.03
C GLY A 138 -10.44 -11.47 -36.70
N LYS A 139 -10.71 -11.36 -38.01
CA LYS A 139 -10.58 -10.10 -38.79
C LYS A 139 -11.52 -8.99 -38.25
N PRO A 140 -11.04 -7.76 -37.98
CA PRO A 140 -11.92 -6.63 -37.65
C PRO A 140 -12.47 -5.98 -38.94
N ASP A 141 -13.79 -5.88 -39.03
CA ASP A 141 -14.57 -5.22 -40.10
C ASP A 141 -14.39 -3.68 -40.07
N PRO A 142 -14.04 -2.98 -41.18
CA PRO A 142 -13.71 -1.56 -41.20
C PRO A 142 -14.90 -0.60 -41.40
N ARG A 143 -16.10 -0.88 -40.86
CA ARG A 143 -17.30 -0.06 -41.15
C ARG A 143 -18.23 0.27 -39.98
N GLN A 144 -17.71 0.84 -38.89
CA GLN A 144 -18.56 1.62 -37.97
C GLN A 144 -17.87 2.92 -37.53
N PRO A 145 -18.49 4.10 -37.75
CA PRO A 145 -18.01 5.35 -37.18
C PRO A 145 -18.24 5.29 -35.67
N ARG A 146 -17.21 4.88 -34.93
CA ARG A 146 -17.18 5.10 -33.49
C ARG A 146 -17.10 6.61 -33.29
N VAL A 147 -18.17 7.17 -32.73
CA VAL A 147 -18.09 8.48 -32.07
C VAL A 147 -17.04 8.33 -30.98
N ILE A 148 -15.82 8.78 -31.29
CA ILE A 148 -14.75 8.95 -30.33
C ILE A 148 -15.24 10.10 -29.44
N VAL A 149 -16.02 9.75 -28.41
CA VAL A 149 -16.03 10.56 -27.20
C VAL A 149 -14.61 10.40 -26.69
N GLU A 150 -13.74 11.32 -27.10
CA GLU A 150 -12.34 11.36 -26.71
C GLU A 150 -12.32 11.29 -25.18
N PRO A 151 -11.99 10.12 -24.58
CA PRO A 151 -11.91 10.06 -23.14
C PRO A 151 -10.83 11.07 -22.76
N PRO A 152 -11.05 11.89 -21.71
CA PRO A 152 -10.11 12.93 -21.33
C PRO A 152 -8.71 12.34 -21.29
N SER A 153 -7.79 12.96 -22.02
CA SER A 153 -6.47 12.39 -22.29
C SER A 153 -5.82 11.93 -20.99
N PHE A 154 -5.03 10.86 -21.03
CA PHE A 154 -4.31 10.37 -19.86
C PHE A 154 -3.57 11.51 -19.14
N ALA A 155 -3.03 12.47 -19.90
CA ALA A 155 -2.42 13.68 -19.39
C ALA A 155 -3.39 14.56 -18.58
N GLN A 156 -4.61 14.81 -19.05
CA GLN A 156 -5.61 15.61 -18.33
C GLN A 156 -6.08 14.91 -17.04
N ARG A 157 -6.27 13.58 -17.07
CA ARG A 157 -6.59 12.80 -15.87
C ARG A 157 -5.42 12.82 -14.86
N ALA A 158 -4.20 12.64 -15.35
CA ALA A 158 -3.00 12.70 -14.53
C ALA A 158 -2.81 14.09 -13.91
N LEU A 159 -3.13 15.17 -14.62
CA LEU A 159 -3.05 16.54 -14.10
C LEU A 159 -4.08 16.76 -12.98
N ALA A 160 -5.34 16.39 -13.21
CA ALA A 160 -6.42 16.56 -12.24
C ALA A 160 -6.22 15.70 -10.97
N LEU A 161 -5.79 14.44 -11.15
CA LEU A 161 -5.39 13.57 -10.05
C LEU A 161 -4.15 14.12 -9.34
N GLY A 162 -3.20 14.67 -10.10
CA GLY A 162 -1.95 15.25 -9.61
C GLY A 162 -2.18 16.44 -8.67
N THR A 163 -3.07 17.38 -9.00
CA THR A 163 -3.36 18.54 -8.15
C THR A 163 -4.03 18.16 -6.83
N VAL A 164 -5.06 17.30 -6.87
CA VAL A 164 -5.71 16.81 -5.65
C VAL A 164 -4.75 15.98 -4.80
N ALA A 165 -3.94 15.13 -5.45
CA ALA A 165 -2.90 14.35 -4.77
C ALA A 165 -1.85 15.26 -4.12
N LEU A 166 -1.45 16.36 -4.77
CA LEU A 166 -0.48 17.31 -4.21
C LEU A 166 -0.99 17.95 -2.92
N GLY A 167 -2.25 18.38 -2.89
CA GLY A 167 -2.87 18.96 -1.70
C GLY A 167 -2.92 17.97 -0.53
N ASN A 168 -3.37 16.75 -0.80
CA ASN A 168 -3.42 15.68 0.20
C ASN A 168 -2.02 15.25 0.67
N LEU A 169 -1.05 15.20 -0.24
CA LEU A 169 0.34 14.90 0.07
C LEU A 169 0.94 15.99 0.97
N ALA A 170 0.75 17.27 0.63
CA ALA A 170 1.23 18.38 1.44
C ALA A 170 0.62 18.36 2.85
N ALA A 171 -0.69 18.15 2.96
CA ALA A 171 -1.37 18.02 4.26
C ALA A 171 -0.81 16.84 5.07
N SER A 172 -0.63 15.68 4.42
CA SER A 172 -0.03 14.49 5.05
C SER A 172 1.40 14.76 5.52
N LEU A 173 2.25 15.40 4.70
CA LEU A 173 3.63 15.74 5.07
C LEU A 173 3.70 16.72 6.24
N ILE A 174 2.83 17.73 6.28
CA ILE A 174 2.72 18.66 7.42
C ILE A 174 2.36 17.87 8.68
N LEU A 175 1.42 16.93 8.57
CA LEU A 175 0.98 16.13 9.70
C LEU A 175 2.05 15.14 10.17
N VAL A 176 2.80 14.53 9.25
CA VAL A 176 3.98 13.70 9.56
C VAL A 176 4.98 14.54 10.35
N TYR A 177 5.32 15.74 9.84
CA TYR A 177 6.24 16.65 10.51
C TYR A 177 5.74 17.01 11.91
N PHE A 178 4.46 17.38 12.06
CA PHE A 178 3.84 17.66 13.34
C PHE A 178 3.95 16.49 14.32
N PHE A 179 3.63 15.26 13.88
CA PHE A 179 3.79 14.07 14.72
C PHE A 179 5.26 13.76 15.05
N LEU A 180 6.19 14.02 14.13
CA LEU A 180 7.62 13.85 14.39
C LEU A 180 8.12 14.83 15.46
N VAL A 181 7.67 16.08 15.44
CA VAL A 181 8.07 17.12 16.39
C VAL A 181 7.36 16.95 17.74
N PHE A 182 6.04 16.75 17.75
CA PHE A 182 5.21 16.79 18.96
C PHE A 182 4.71 15.42 19.44
N GLY A 183 4.70 14.40 18.58
CA GLY A 183 4.04 13.11 18.83
C GLY A 183 4.68 12.26 19.92
N GLY A 184 5.98 12.42 20.19
CA GLY A 184 6.72 11.57 21.14
C GLY A 184 6.23 11.62 22.59
N GLY A 185 5.44 12.64 22.96
CA GLY A 185 4.83 12.77 24.29
C GLY A 185 3.32 12.97 24.26
N LEU A 186 2.67 12.90 23.08
CA LEU A 186 1.26 13.21 22.95
C LEU A 186 0.39 12.20 23.71
N LEU A 187 0.64 10.90 23.51
CA LEU A 187 -0.05 9.83 24.25
C LEU A 187 0.21 9.91 25.75
N GLN A 188 1.45 10.19 26.16
CA GLN A 188 1.79 10.30 27.59
C GLN A 188 1.03 11.46 28.24
N ARG A 189 0.99 12.63 27.60
CA ARG A 189 0.25 13.81 28.09
C ARG A 189 -1.27 13.62 28.10
N MET A 190 -1.82 12.87 27.14
CA MET A 190 -3.25 12.52 27.12
C MET A 190 -3.61 11.56 28.25
N ILE A 191 -2.81 10.52 28.44
CA ILE A 191 -3.00 9.54 29.51
C ILE A 191 -2.74 10.17 30.89
N ASP A 192 -1.85 11.16 30.98
CA ASP A 192 -1.59 11.88 32.22
C ASP A 192 -2.79 12.64 32.78
N ARG A 193 -3.73 13.03 31.91
CA ARG A 193 -4.99 13.69 32.30
C ARG A 193 -6.15 12.74 32.60
N SER A 194 -5.94 11.42 32.48
CA SER A 194 -6.98 10.44 32.82
C SER A 194 -7.08 10.22 34.34
N PRO A 195 -8.30 10.24 34.93
CA PRO A 195 -8.50 10.07 36.38
C PRO A 195 -8.27 8.64 36.89
N ASP A 196 -8.27 7.61 36.02
CA ASP A 196 -8.09 6.21 36.44
C ASP A 196 -6.62 5.79 36.55
N ARG A 197 -6.15 5.50 37.78
CA ARG A 197 -4.74 5.18 38.06
C ARG A 197 -4.32 3.77 37.64
N ARG A 198 -5.23 2.77 37.66
CA ARG A 198 -4.90 1.38 37.30
C ARG A 198 -4.87 1.18 35.79
N GLY A 199 -5.84 1.73 35.04
CA GLY A 199 -5.80 1.75 33.58
C GLY A 199 -4.66 2.61 33.01
N LYS A 200 -4.25 3.66 33.75
CA LYS A 200 -3.16 4.56 33.34
C LYS A 200 -1.81 3.88 33.15
N GLN A 201 -1.35 3.06 34.10
CA GLN A 201 -0.04 2.42 34.01
C GLN A 201 0.03 1.41 32.85
N MET A 202 -0.98 0.55 32.73
CA MET A 202 -1.09 -0.44 31.65
C MET A 202 -1.14 0.24 30.27
N SER A 203 -1.92 1.33 30.14
CA SER A 203 -2.02 2.08 28.87
C SER A 203 -0.70 2.77 28.51
N LEU A 204 0.02 3.33 29.49
CA LEU A 204 1.33 3.94 29.27
C LEU A 204 2.37 2.89 28.87
N ASP A 205 2.35 1.71 29.47
CA ASP A 205 3.31 0.64 29.16
C ASP A 205 3.07 0.09 27.76
N VAL A 206 1.82 -0.15 27.37
CA VAL A 206 1.46 -0.54 25.99
C VAL A 206 1.87 0.55 24.99
N ALA A 207 1.55 1.82 25.27
CA ALA A 207 1.94 2.94 24.40
C ALA A 207 3.46 3.05 24.24
N ARG A 208 4.24 2.87 25.31
CA ARG A 208 5.71 2.87 25.26
C ARG A 208 6.24 1.66 24.51
N ALA A 209 5.67 0.47 24.70
CA ALA A 209 6.05 -0.74 23.99
C ALA A 209 5.86 -0.57 22.47
N ILE A 210 4.68 -0.08 22.05
CA ILE A 210 4.36 0.25 20.66
C ILE A 210 5.36 1.27 20.10
N GLN A 211 5.61 2.38 20.82
CA GLN A 211 6.54 3.44 20.40
C GLN A 211 8.01 2.98 20.35
N ALA A 212 8.40 1.98 21.13
CA ALA A 212 9.77 1.47 21.14
C ALA A 212 10.00 0.40 20.05
N GLN A 213 9.06 -0.52 19.89
CA GLN A 213 9.23 -1.75 19.12
C GLN A 213 8.83 -1.59 17.66
N ILE A 214 7.67 -0.98 17.37
CA ILE A 214 7.16 -0.84 16.00
C ILE A 214 8.12 -0.05 15.12
N PRO A 215 8.61 1.13 15.52
CA PRO A 215 9.53 1.91 14.70
C PRO A 215 10.82 1.17 14.34
N ARG A 216 11.36 0.39 15.28
CA ARG A 216 12.62 -0.35 15.08
C ARG A 216 12.41 -1.52 14.11
N TYR A 217 11.31 -2.26 14.29
CA TYR A 217 10.93 -3.34 13.39
C TYR A 217 10.68 -2.83 11.96
N MET A 218 9.92 -1.74 11.81
CA MET A 218 9.64 -1.16 10.49
C MET A 218 10.92 -0.68 9.81
N LEU A 219 11.84 -0.02 10.55
CA LEU A 219 13.13 0.37 10.00
C LEU A 219 13.93 -0.84 9.51
N THR A 220 14.00 -1.92 10.30
CA THR A 220 14.70 -3.14 9.91
C THR A 220 14.15 -3.72 8.62
N ILE A 221 12.81 -3.82 8.48
CA ILE A 221 12.17 -4.29 7.25
C ILE A 221 12.51 -3.40 6.07
N THR A 222 12.42 -2.07 6.23
CA THR A 222 12.77 -1.13 5.17
C THR A 222 14.23 -1.29 4.74
N CYS A 223 15.17 -1.40 5.69
CA CYS A 223 16.59 -1.59 5.39
C CYS A 223 16.85 -2.92 4.65
N ILE A 224 16.21 -4.01 5.07
CA ILE A 224 16.34 -5.31 4.40
C ILE A 224 15.81 -5.23 2.97
N ASN A 225 14.62 -4.65 2.77
CA ASN A 225 13.98 -4.53 1.45
C ASN A 225 14.78 -3.63 0.50
N VAL A 226 15.25 -2.47 0.98
CA VAL A 226 16.11 -1.58 0.20
C VAL A 226 17.44 -2.23 -0.12
N GLY A 227 18.05 -2.93 0.84
CA GLY A 227 19.29 -3.69 0.63
C GLY A 227 19.13 -4.78 -0.44
N LEU A 228 18.01 -5.52 -0.41
CA LEU A 228 17.65 -6.49 -1.44
C LEU A 228 17.50 -5.81 -2.81
N GLY A 229 16.77 -4.70 -2.89
CA GLY A 229 16.60 -3.93 -4.13
C GLY A 229 17.92 -3.45 -4.73
N LEU A 230 18.82 -2.94 -3.88
CA LEU A 230 20.16 -2.53 -4.31
C LEU A 230 21.01 -3.72 -4.77
N ALA A 231 20.90 -4.88 -4.12
CA ALA A 231 21.59 -6.09 -4.54
C ALA A 231 21.08 -6.59 -5.92
N VAL A 232 19.76 -6.57 -6.14
CA VAL A 232 19.15 -6.90 -7.44
C VAL A 232 19.60 -5.91 -8.52
N ALA A 233 19.50 -4.61 -8.25
CA ALA A 233 19.97 -3.58 -9.19
C ALA A 233 21.46 -3.74 -9.50
N GLY A 234 22.30 -3.97 -8.48
CA GLY A 234 23.74 -4.20 -8.65
C GLY A 234 24.03 -5.44 -9.50
N THR A 235 23.31 -6.54 -9.26
CA THR A 235 23.45 -7.78 -10.04
C THR A 235 23.10 -7.55 -11.50
N PHE A 236 21.99 -6.87 -11.77
CA PHE A 236 21.54 -6.58 -13.14
C PHE A 236 22.44 -5.58 -13.84
N ALA A 237 23.01 -4.63 -13.10
CA ALA A 237 24.02 -3.70 -13.63
C ALA A 237 25.29 -4.44 -14.07
N VAL A 238 25.79 -5.38 -13.25
CA VAL A 238 26.97 -6.20 -13.60
C VAL A 238 26.69 -7.13 -14.80
N LEU A 239 25.47 -7.66 -14.91
CA LEU A 239 25.05 -8.48 -16.05
C LEU A 239 24.76 -7.68 -17.33
N GLY A 240 24.86 -6.35 -17.30
CA GLY A 240 24.55 -5.50 -18.44
C GLY A 240 23.07 -5.46 -18.83
N ILE A 241 22.17 -5.84 -17.92
CA ILE A 241 20.72 -5.80 -18.14
C ILE A 241 20.27 -4.33 -18.15
N ARG A 242 19.50 -3.94 -19.17
CA ARG A 242 18.96 -2.58 -19.32
C ARG A 242 18.03 -2.24 -18.16
N ASN A 243 18.13 -1.00 -17.67
CA ASN A 243 17.33 -0.45 -16.56
C ASN A 243 17.44 -1.25 -15.24
N PRO A 244 18.65 -1.49 -14.70
CA PRO A 244 18.84 -2.27 -13.47
C PRO A 244 18.12 -1.66 -12.26
N LEU A 245 18.03 -0.32 -12.21
CA LEU A 245 17.37 0.42 -11.14
C LEU A 245 15.85 0.16 -11.09
N LEU A 246 15.21 0.00 -12.25
CA LEU A 246 13.79 -0.35 -12.33
C LEU A 246 13.53 -1.72 -11.68
N TRP A 247 14.38 -2.70 -11.98
CA TRP A 247 14.26 -4.05 -11.43
C TRP A 247 14.54 -4.10 -9.93
N GLY A 248 15.53 -3.36 -9.45
CA GLY A 248 15.78 -3.22 -8.01
C GLY A 248 14.65 -2.52 -7.26
N ALA A 249 14.07 -1.46 -7.84
CA ALA A 249 12.91 -0.79 -7.28
C ALA A 249 11.67 -1.69 -7.25
N LEU A 250 11.42 -2.45 -8.32
CA LEU A 250 10.35 -3.45 -8.39
C LEU A 250 10.55 -4.55 -7.32
N ALA A 251 11.77 -5.07 -7.18
CA ALA A 251 12.10 -6.06 -6.16
C ALA A 251 11.86 -5.52 -4.75
N THR A 252 12.25 -4.27 -4.48
CA THR A 252 11.97 -3.59 -3.21
C THR A 252 10.47 -3.49 -2.95
N LEU A 253 9.70 -3.04 -3.95
CA LEU A 253 8.26 -2.81 -3.82
C LEU A 253 7.48 -4.10 -3.58
N VAL A 254 7.76 -5.14 -4.38
CA VAL A 254 7.11 -6.44 -4.29
C VAL A 254 7.44 -7.12 -2.95
N ASN A 255 8.67 -7.01 -2.47
CA ASN A 255 9.08 -7.62 -1.22
C ASN A 255 8.58 -6.85 0.02
N PHE A 256 8.31 -5.55 -0.11
CA PHE A 256 7.78 -4.72 0.98
C PHE A 256 6.36 -5.14 1.40
N ILE A 257 5.59 -5.75 0.50
CA ILE A 257 4.25 -6.27 0.78
C ILE A 257 4.37 -7.78 1.06
N PRO A 258 4.39 -8.21 2.33
CA PRO A 258 4.32 -9.63 2.63
C PRO A 258 3.05 -10.22 2.03
N TYR A 259 3.13 -11.45 1.50
CA TYR A 259 2.04 -12.19 0.84
C TYR A 259 1.69 -11.81 -0.61
N LEU A 260 2.35 -10.80 -1.20
CA LEU A 260 2.17 -10.51 -2.63
C LEU A 260 2.66 -11.65 -3.53
N GLY A 261 3.72 -12.36 -3.13
CA GLY A 261 4.23 -13.54 -3.84
C GLY A 261 3.17 -14.66 -4.01
N PRO A 262 2.59 -15.18 -2.90
CA PRO A 262 1.47 -16.12 -2.98
C PRO A 262 0.26 -15.60 -3.76
N PHE A 263 -0.06 -14.32 -3.64
CA PHE A 263 -1.18 -13.69 -4.37
C PHE A 263 -0.94 -13.68 -5.90
N VAL A 264 0.25 -13.27 -6.34
CA VAL A 264 0.63 -13.31 -7.76
C VAL A 264 0.67 -14.75 -8.27
N LEU A 265 1.19 -15.69 -7.47
CA LEU A 265 1.20 -17.10 -7.83
C LEU A 265 -0.22 -17.65 -7.99
N SER A 266 -1.15 -17.28 -7.10
CA SER A 266 -2.57 -17.68 -7.17
C SER A 266 -3.37 -17.05 -8.30
N LEU A 267 -2.87 -15.95 -8.89
CA LEU A 267 -3.49 -15.31 -10.05
C LEU A 267 -2.94 -15.89 -11.37
N LEU A 268 -1.77 -16.51 -11.31
CA LEU A 268 -1.05 -17.06 -12.47
C LEU A 268 -1.30 -18.57 -12.64
N LEU A 269 -1.62 -19.27 -11.55
CA LEU A 269 -2.18 -20.63 -11.50
C LEU A 269 -3.70 -20.62 -11.67
#